data_AF-A0A1E9BB42-F1
#
_entry.id   AF-A0A1E9BB42-F1
#
_cell.length_a   1.000
_cell.length_b   1.000
_cell.length_c   1.000
_cell.angle_alpha   90.00
_cell.angle_beta   90.00
_cell.angle_gamma   90.00
#
_symmetry.space_group_name_H-M   'P 1'
#
loop_
_entity.id
_entity.type
_entity.pdbx_description
1 polymer ?
#
loop_
_entity_poly.entity_id
_entity_poly.type
_entity_poly.pdbx_seq_one_letter_code
_entity_poly.pdbx_strand_id
1 'polypeptide(L)' 'MIYFDGHGAVCRCLNWREAQRTMLTQETKDAILVIEAINEEQASRAREAMLELHTKIGKYFGVSGKISHLTTTNPILEID' A
#
# COMPACT_ATOMS: atom_id res chain seq x y z
N MET A 1 10.22 12.25 -1.70
CA MET A 1 9.52 11.46 -0.66
C MET A 1 10.01 10.02 -0.78
N ILE A 2 10.27 9.35 0.35
CA ILE A 2 10.77 7.97 0.41
C ILE A 2 9.94 7.18 1.43
N TYR A 3 9.87 5.87 1.25
CA TYR A 3 9.52 4.94 2.31
C TYR A 3 10.80 4.57 3.08
N PHE A 4 10.72 4.59 4.41
CA PHE A 4 11.83 4.33 5.31
C PHE A 4 11.33 3.49 6.49
N ASP A 5 12.15 2.55 6.94
CA ASP A 5 11.92 1.76 8.14
C ASP A 5 13.14 1.80 9.06
N GLY A 6 13.10 1.12 10.21
CA GLY A 6 14.22 1.10 11.15
C GLY A 6 15.56 0.59 10.58
N HIS A 7 15.56 -0.08 9.43
CA HIS A 7 16.76 -0.58 8.76
C HIS A 7 17.28 0.36 7.68
N GLY A 8 16.51 1.36 7.26
CA GLY A 8 16.94 2.35 6.28
C GLY A 8 15.87 2.69 5.24
N ALA A 9 16.32 3.37 4.17
CA ALA A 9 15.47 3.65 3.02
C ALA A 9 15.02 2.33 2.37
N VAL A 10 13.72 2.24 2.08
CA VAL A 10 13.10 1.11 1.38
C VAL A 10 13.06 1.43 -0.10
N CYS A 11 12.23 2.39 -0.51
CA CYS A 11 12.09 2.81 -1.89
C CYS A 11 11.72 4.30 -1.99
N ARG A 12 11.79 4.87 -3.19
CA ARG A 12 11.25 6.20 -3.45
C ARG A 12 9.73 6.14 -3.54
N CYS A 13 9.06 7.21 -3.18
CA CYS A 13 7.65 7.38 -3.49
C CYS A 13 7.41 7.50 -5.00
N LEU A 14 6.19 7.17 -5.40
CA LEU A 14 5.70 7.13 -6.78
C LEU A 14 6.55 6.22 -7.65
N ASN A 15 7.15 5.18 -7.05
CA ASN A 15 7.94 4.23 -7.79
C ASN A 15 7.04 3.20 -8.44
N TRP A 16 7.48 2.69 -9.58
CA TRP A 16 6.82 1.59 -10.26
C TRP A 16 7.50 0.24 -10.00
N ARG A 17 8.70 0.26 -9.41
CA ARG A 17 9.46 -0.93 -8.99
C ARG A 17 9.60 -0.99 -7.48
N GLU A 18 9.40 -2.18 -6.93
CA GLU A 18 9.62 -2.40 -5.51
C GLU A 18 11.09 -2.62 -5.14
N ALA A 19 11.40 -2.38 -3.86
CA ALA A 19 12.71 -2.67 -3.32
C ALA A 19 12.89 -4.17 -3.11
N GLN A 20 14.09 -4.69 -3.42
CA GLN A 20 14.41 -6.12 -3.27
C GLN A 20 14.17 -6.63 -1.84
N ARG A 21 14.42 -5.80 -0.82
CA ARG A 21 14.29 -6.15 0.59
C ARG A 21 12.84 -6.32 1.06
N THR A 22 11.89 -5.62 0.43
CA THR A 22 10.47 -5.56 0.84
C THR A 22 9.52 -6.14 -0.20
N MET A 23 10.06 -6.79 -1.23
CA MET A 23 9.27 -7.45 -2.27
C MET A 23 8.48 -8.63 -1.68
N LEU A 24 7.26 -8.84 -2.18
CA LEU A 24 6.47 -10.02 -1.85
C LEU A 24 7.19 -11.30 -2.27
N THR A 25 7.17 -12.31 -1.39
CA THR A 25 7.71 -13.64 -1.66
C THR A 25 6.63 -14.69 -1.46
N GLN A 26 6.93 -15.95 -1.78
CA GLN A 26 6.01 -17.07 -1.48
C GLN A 26 5.79 -17.29 0.02
N GLU A 27 6.70 -16.79 0.86
CA GLU A 27 6.64 -16.94 2.31
C GLU A 27 5.86 -15.81 2.99
N THR A 28 5.56 -14.72 2.28
CA THR A 28 4.83 -13.57 2.82
C THR A 28 3.45 -13.98 3.33
N LYS A 29 3.16 -13.64 4.59
CA LYS A 29 1.86 -13.86 5.25
C LYS A 29 1.07 -12.58 5.41
N ASP A 30 1.75 -11.51 5.79
CA ASP A 30 1.19 -10.19 6.01
C ASP A 30 1.86 -9.19 5.05
N ALA A 31 1.05 -8.37 4.40
CA ALA A 31 1.52 -7.40 3.43
C ALA A 31 0.78 -6.07 3.57
N ILE A 32 1.52 -4.98 3.44
CA ILE A 32 0.97 -3.64 3.29
C ILE A 32 1.15 -3.24 1.82
N LEU A 33 0.05 -2.92 1.15
CA LEU A 33 0.05 -2.44 -0.23
C LEU A 33 -0.35 -0.97 -0.21
N VAL A 34 0.40 -0.13 -0.92
CA VAL A 34 0.18 1.32 -0.92
C VAL A 34 -0.05 1.82 -2.34
N ILE A 35 -1.04 2.70 -2.51
CA ILE A 35 -1.27 3.47 -3.73
C ILE A 35 -1.16 4.95 -3.35
N GLU A 36 -0.36 5.69 -4.11
CA GLU A 36 -0.07 7.09 -3.84
C GLU A 36 -0.83 8.00 -4.82
N ALA A 37 -1.30 9.14 -4.30
CA ALA A 37 -1.97 10.18 -5.07
C ALA A 37 -1.49 11.56 -4.61
N ILE A 38 -1.32 12.49 -5.56
CA ILE A 38 -0.86 13.86 -5.29
C ILE A 38 -2.04 14.85 -5.28
N ASN A 39 -3.14 14.53 -5.95
CA ASN A 39 -4.31 15.39 -6.06
C ASN A 39 -5.63 14.60 -5.91
N GLU A 40 -6.75 15.31 -5.83
CA GLU A 40 -8.07 14.72 -5.58
C GLU A 40 -8.56 13.79 -6.69
N GLU A 41 -8.26 14.09 -7.94
CA GLU A 41 -8.61 13.21 -9.07
C GLU A 41 -7.90 11.85 -8.95
N GLN A 42 -6.60 11.89 -8.68
CA GLN A 42 -5.79 10.70 -8.44
C GLN A 42 -6.26 9.96 -7.19
N ALA A 43 -6.64 10.67 -6.13
CA ALA A 43 -7.16 10.06 -4.91
C ALA A 43 -8.48 9.31 -5.17
N SER A 44 -9.38 9.88 -5.98
CA SER A 44 -10.62 9.20 -6.39
C SER A 44 -10.32 7.89 -7.12
N ARG A 45 -9.45 7.93 -8.13
CA ARG A 45 -9.03 6.75 -8.89
C ARG A 45 -8.26 5.73 -8.04
N ALA A 46 -7.44 6.19 -7.09
CA ALA A 46 -6.73 5.31 -6.16
C ALA A 46 -7.70 4.55 -5.26
N ARG A 47 -8.75 5.20 -4.75
CA ARG A 47 -9.79 4.53 -3.94
C ARG A 47 -10.51 3.43 -4.71
N GLU A 48 -10.87 3.69 -5.96
CA GLU A 48 -11.47 2.68 -6.85
C GLU A 48 -10.51 1.50 -7.06
N ALA A 49 -9.23 1.78 -7.35
CA ALA A 49 -8.21 0.76 -7.54
C ALA A 49 -7.97 -0.08 -6.27
N MET A 50 -7.96 0.56 -5.09
CA MET A 50 -7.81 -0.14 -3.79
C MET A 50 -8.99 -1.09 -3.54
N LEU A 51 -10.22 -0.67 -3.85
CA LEU A 51 -11.42 -1.49 -3.67
C LEU A 51 -11.41 -2.71 -4.61
N GLU A 52 -11.06 -2.50 -5.88
CA GLU A 52 -10.93 -3.59 -6.85
C GLU A 52 -9.82 -4.56 -6.46
N LEU A 53 -8.66 -4.04 -6.02
CA LEU A 53 -7.55 -4.85 -5.53
C LEU A 53 -7.95 -5.68 -4.31
N HIS A 54 -8.62 -5.07 -3.32
CA HIS A 54 -9.15 -5.76 -2.14
C HIS A 54 -10.11 -6.90 -2.52
N THR A 55 -11.04 -6.62 -3.44
CA THR A 55 -11.98 -7.62 -3.95
C THR A 55 -11.26 -8.78 -4.63
N LYS A 56 -10.25 -8.50 -5.46
CA LYS A 56 -9.43 -9.53 -6.11
C LYS A 56 -8.63 -10.33 -5.10
N ILE A 57 -8.04 -9.69 -4.09
CA ILE A 57 -7.28 -10.38 -3.05
C ILE A 57 -8.17 -11.39 -2.32
N GLY A 58 -9.37 -10.97 -1.91
CA GLY A 58 -10.35 -11.85 -1.29
C GLY A 58 -10.75 -13.02 -2.21
N LYS A 59 -11.01 -12.73 -3.49
CA LYS A 59 -11.41 -13.74 -4.47
C LYS A 59 -10.33 -14.79 -4.75
N TYR A 60 -9.07 -14.37 -4.94
CA TYR A 60 -8.00 -15.24 -5.41
C TYR A 60 -7.18 -15.89 -4.29
N PHE A 61 -7.03 -15.20 -3.17
CA PHE A 61 -6.21 -15.70 -2.05
C PHE A 61 -7.04 -16.13 -0.83
N GLY A 62 -8.35 -15.83 -0.80
CA GLY A 62 -9.22 -16.18 0.33
C GLY A 62 -8.88 -15.44 1.62
N VAL A 63 -8.13 -14.33 1.52
CA VAL A 63 -7.74 -13.50 2.67
C VAL A 63 -8.52 -12.18 2.66
N SER A 64 -8.78 -11.64 3.84
CA SER A 64 -9.41 -10.33 4.00
C SER A 64 -8.39 -9.33 4.53
N GLY A 65 -8.46 -8.09 4.03
CA GLY A 65 -7.62 -6.98 4.49
C GLY A 65 -8.46 -5.76 4.90
N LYS A 66 -7.80 -4.77 5.49
CA LYS A 66 -8.38 -3.45 5.81
C LYS A 66 -7.93 -2.42 4.78
N ILE A 67 -8.84 -1.54 4.36
CA ILE A 67 -8.51 -0.36 3.54
C ILE A 67 -8.42 0.85 4.48
N SER A 68 -7.36 1.65 4.33
CA SER A 68 -7.17 2.88 5.10
C SER A 68 -6.63 3.99 4.21
N HIS A 69 -6.93 5.24 4.56
CA HIS A 69 -6.53 6.41 3.78
C HIS A 69 -5.76 7.38 4.67
N LEU A 70 -4.52 7.64 4.28
CA LEU A 70 -3.68 8.65 4.90
C LEU A 70 -3.76 9.95 4.11
N THR A 71 -3.84 11.06 4.82
CA THR A 71 -3.85 12.41 4.25
C THR A 71 -2.89 13.29 5.02
N THR A 72 -2.68 14.52 4.56
CA THR A 72 -1.88 15.51 5.30
C THR A 72 -2.47 15.85 6.67
N THR A 73 -3.79 15.73 6.84
CA THR A 73 -4.50 15.97 8.12
C THR A 73 -4.68 14.72 8.97
N ASN A 74 -4.57 13.52 8.37
CA ASN A 74 -4.57 12.24 9.06
C ASN A 74 -3.38 11.38 8.58
N PRO A 75 -2.15 11.67 9.03
CA PRO A 75 -0.93 11.11 8.45
C PRO A 75 -0.47 9.79 9.09
N ILE A 76 -1.17 9.30 10.12
CA ILE A 76 -0.76 8.13 10.91
C ILE A 76 -1.85 7.05 10.83
N LEU A 77 -1.42 5.80 10.67
CA LEU A 77 -2.24 4.61 10.78
C LEU A 77 -1.54 3.66 11.75
N GLU A 78 -2.26 3.21 12.77
CA GLU A 78 -1.85 2.10 13.63
C GLU A 78 -2.42 0.80 13.06
N ILE A 79 -1.59 -0.24 13.05
CA ILE A 79 -1.93 -1.57 12.54
C ILE A 79 -1.82 -2.53 13.72
N ASP A 80 -2.85 -3.37 13.89
CA ASP A 80 -2.93 -4.38 14.96
C ASP A 80 -1.93 -5.52 14.76
#